data_AF-A0A944BK82-F1
#
_entry.id   AF-A0A944BK82-F1
#
_cell.length_a   1.000
_cell.length_b   1.000
_cell.length_c   1.000
_cell.angle_alpha   90.00
_cell.angle_beta   90.00
_cell.angle_gamma   90.00
#
_symmetry.space_group_name_H-M   'P 1'
#
loop_
_entity.id
_entity.type
_entity.pdbx_description
1 polymer ?
#
loop_
_entity_poly.entity_id
_entity_poly.type
_entity_poly.pdbx_seq_one_letter_code
_entity_poly.pdbx_strand_id
1 'polypeptide(L)' 'HGLNDTISELNTPILSRKVTSKGPVIIGKNVWIGERACILPNVTIGDGAIIAANAVVTKDVPPYYVVGGCPAKVLKIIEK' A
#
# COMPACT_ATOMS: atom_id res chain seq x y z
N HIS A 1 1.94 3.58 -10.49
CA HIS A 1 0.76 4.14 -11.19
C HIS A 1 0.98 3.96 -12.67
N GLY A 2 -0.01 3.47 -13.42
CA GLY A 2 0.17 3.02 -14.80
C GLY A 2 0.10 1.50 -14.95
N LEU A 3 -0.34 1.07 -16.13
CA LEU A 3 -0.34 -0.31 -16.58
C LEU A 3 1.02 -0.63 -17.25
N ASN A 4 1.49 -1.87 -17.08
CA ASN A 4 2.76 -2.35 -17.64
C ASN A 4 2.58 -3.75 -18.27
N ASP A 5 1.34 -4.12 -18.56
CA ASP A 5 0.87 -5.47 -18.82
C ASP A 5 0.72 -5.74 -20.32
N THR A 6 0.94 -4.72 -21.16
CA THR A 6 0.90 -4.84 -22.62
C THR A 6 2.17 -4.33 -23.31
N ILE A 7 2.57 -4.97 -24.40
CA ILE A 7 3.71 -4.55 -25.22
C ILE A 7 3.47 -3.17 -25.86
N SER A 8 2.22 -2.84 -26.19
CA SER A 8 1.84 -1.53 -26.73
C SER A 8 2.16 -0.39 -25.76
N GLU A 9 1.99 -0.57 -24.45
CA GLU A 9 2.29 0.45 -23.45
C GLU A 9 3.79 0.70 -23.30
N LEU A 10 4.62 -0.32 -23.53
CA LEU A 10 6.08 -0.18 -23.51
C LEU A 10 6.57 0.79 -24.60
N ASN A 11 5.92 0.78 -25.77
CA ASN A 11 6.23 1.68 -26.88
C ASN A 11 5.67 3.10 -26.72
N THR A 12 4.72 3.30 -25.79
CA THR A 12 4.20 4.63 -25.47
C THR A 12 5.22 5.39 -24.62
N PRO A 13 5.64 6.61 -25.02
CA PRO A 13 6.52 7.45 -24.21
C PRO A 13 5.97 7.65 -22.80
N ILE A 14 6.86 7.65 -21.79
CA ILE A 14 6.46 7.70 -20.37
C ILE A 14 5.51 8.86 -20.08
N LEU A 15 5.80 10.06 -20.64
CA LEU A 15 4.98 11.26 -20.49
C LEU A 15 3.55 11.10 -21.06
N SER A 16 3.41 10.25 -22.07
CA SER A 16 2.13 9.99 -22.77
C SER A 16 1.39 8.79 -22.20
N ARG A 17 1.92 8.08 -21.20
CA ARG A 17 1.26 6.92 -20.60
C ARG A 17 0.08 7.37 -19.75
N LYS A 18 -1.05 6.68 -19.90
CA LYS A 18 -2.25 6.93 -19.09
C LYS A 18 -1.97 6.60 -17.63
N VAL A 19 -2.14 7.58 -16.75
CA VAL A 19 -2.07 7.35 -15.30
C VAL A 19 -3.31 6.59 -14.87
N THR A 20 -3.10 5.43 -14.27
CA THR A 20 -4.16 4.57 -13.72
C THR A 20 -3.92 4.30 -12.23
N SER A 21 -5.01 4.16 -11.49
CA SER A 21 -5.04 3.65 -10.11
C SER A 21 -5.73 2.29 -10.11
N LYS A 22 -5.22 1.34 -9.30
CA LYS A 22 -5.84 0.01 -9.14
C LYS A 22 -7.09 0.02 -8.25
N GLY A 23 -7.34 1.12 -7.54
CA GLY A 23 -8.46 1.24 -6.61
C GLY A 23 -8.17 2.27 -5.50
N PRO A 24 -9.16 2.54 -4.63
CA PRO A 24 -8.97 3.41 -3.47
C PRO A 24 -8.02 2.79 -2.45
N VAL A 25 -7.45 3.63 -1.59
CA VAL A 25 -6.86 3.18 -0.32
C VAL A 25 -7.91 3.38 0.76
N ILE A 26 -8.19 2.33 1.54
CA ILE A 26 -9.17 2.37 2.63
C ILE A 26 -8.41 2.26 3.95
N ILE A 27 -8.59 3.23 4.84
CA ILE A 27 -7.95 3.27 6.16
C ILE A 27 -9.04 3.18 7.23
N GLY A 28 -8.94 2.16 8.08
CA GLY A 28 -9.83 1.94 9.20
C GLY A 28 -9.66 2.96 10.34
N LYS A 29 -10.36 2.71 11.44
CA LYS A 29 -10.32 3.55 12.64
C LYS A 29 -9.05 3.29 13.45
N ASN A 30 -8.53 4.31 14.12
CA ASN A 30 -7.39 4.21 15.05
C ASN A 30 -6.10 3.61 14.43
N VAL A 31 -5.90 3.80 13.13
CA VAL A 31 -4.68 3.36 12.44
C VAL A 31 -3.54 4.35 12.73
N TRP A 32 -2.36 3.84 13.05
CA TRP A 32 -1.15 4.65 13.14
C TRP A 32 -0.26 4.43 11.91
N ILE A 33 0.01 5.50 11.16
CA ILE A 33 0.89 5.45 9.98
C ILE A 33 2.19 6.19 10.29
N GLY A 34 3.30 5.45 10.27
CA GLY A 34 4.64 5.98 10.47
C GLY A 34 5.09 6.88 9.33
N GLU A 35 6.04 7.77 9.64
CA GLU A 35 6.59 8.73 8.68
C GLU A 35 7.12 8.05 7.40
N ARG A 36 6.89 8.66 6.23
CA ARG A 36 7.33 8.17 4.91
C ARG A 36 6.82 6.78 4.51
N ALA A 37 5.81 6.23 5.18
CA ALA A 37 5.15 5.02 4.70
C ALA A 37 4.43 5.27 3.35
N CYS A 38 4.51 4.31 2.45
CA CYS A 38 3.83 4.30 1.16
C CYS A 38 2.81 3.17 1.16
N ILE A 39 1.53 3.50 0.92
CA ILE A 39 0.44 2.53 0.80
C ILE A 39 0.04 2.48 -0.67
N LEU A 40 0.16 1.29 -1.29
CA LEU A 40 -0.15 1.14 -2.70
C LEU A 40 -1.67 1.19 -2.97
N PRO A 41 -2.09 1.58 -4.19
CA PRO A 41 -3.50 1.58 -4.56
C PRO A 41 -4.19 0.23 -4.34
N ASN A 42 -5.48 0.28 -4.02
CA ASN A 42 -6.33 -0.89 -3.75
C ASN A 42 -5.95 -1.69 -2.49
N VAL A 43 -5.33 -1.04 -1.50
CA VAL A 43 -5.00 -1.63 -0.20
C VAL A 43 -5.99 -1.15 0.86
N THR A 44 -6.45 -2.07 1.69
CA THR A 44 -7.25 -1.82 2.90
C THR A 44 -6.40 -2.03 4.15
N ILE A 45 -6.38 -1.03 5.03
CA ILE A 45 -5.74 -1.08 6.35
C ILE A 45 -6.84 -1.21 7.42
N GLY A 46 -6.83 -2.33 8.13
CA GLY A 46 -7.82 -2.63 9.17
C GLY A 46 -7.66 -1.77 10.42
N ASP A 47 -8.72 -1.73 11.23
CA ASP A 47 -8.79 -0.92 12.46
C ASP A 47 -7.64 -1.22 13.44
N GLY A 48 -7.06 -0.19 14.05
CA GLY A 48 -5.99 -0.34 15.04
C GLY A 48 -4.66 -0.85 14.50
N ALA A 49 -4.51 -1.00 13.18
CA ALA A 49 -3.24 -1.40 12.57
C ALA A 49 -2.17 -0.32 12.71
N ILE A 50 -0.90 -0.74 12.73
CA ILE A 50 0.27 0.14 12.81
C ILE A 50 1.17 -0.11 11.61
N ILE A 51 1.43 0.93 10.84
CA ILE A 51 2.35 0.90 9.69
C ILE A 51 3.67 1.55 10.12
N ALA A 52 4.76 0.79 10.13
CA ALA A 52 6.07 1.32 10.51
C ALA A 52 6.56 2.41 9.53
N ALA A 53 7.47 3.27 10.00
CA ALA A 53 8.09 4.28 9.16
C ALA A 53 8.81 3.65 7.95
N ASN A 54 8.80 4.35 6.81
CA ASN A 54 9.34 3.90 5.52
C ASN A 54 8.79 2.56 4.98
N ALA A 55 7.66 2.04 5.50
CA ALA A 55 7.06 0.81 4.99
C ALA A 55 6.44 1.02 3.60
N VAL A 56 6.53 0.00 2.73
CA VAL A 56 5.83 -0.04 1.43
C VAL A 56 4.77 -1.14 1.49
N VAL A 57 3.53 -0.75 1.75
CA VAL A 57 2.40 -1.66 1.94
C VAL A 57 1.81 -2.03 0.58
N THR A 58 2.01 -3.29 0.18
CA THR A 58 1.62 -3.80 -1.14
C THR A 58 0.39 -4.71 -1.11
N LYS A 59 -0.13 -5.03 0.09
CA LYS A 59 -1.26 -5.92 0.34
C LYS A 59 -2.06 -5.42 1.54
N ASP A 60 -3.31 -5.85 1.66
CA ASP A 60 -4.18 -5.53 2.79
C ASP A 60 -3.53 -5.89 4.13
N VAL A 61 -3.80 -5.04 5.13
CA VAL A 61 -3.30 -5.20 6.51
C VAL A 61 -4.50 -5.49 7.42
N PRO A 62 -4.56 -6.65 8.09
CA PRO A 62 -5.64 -6.94 9.03
C PRO A 62 -5.68 -5.97 10.22
N PRO A 63 -6.84 -5.82 10.89
CA PRO A 63 -6.94 -5.05 12.13
C PRO A 63 -5.92 -5.49 13.19
N TYR A 64 -5.38 -4.56 13.96
CA TYR A 64 -4.44 -4.79 15.08
C TYR A 64 -3.08 -5.41 14.68
N TYR A 65 -2.72 -5.38 13.39
CA TYR A 65 -1.42 -5.85 12.93
C TYR A 65 -0.42 -4.70 12.86
N VAL A 66 0.82 -4.98 13.24
CA VAL A 66 1.96 -4.10 13.01
C VAL A 66 2.74 -4.61 11.80
N VAL A 67 2.89 -3.79 10.77
CA VAL A 67 3.63 -4.15 9.54
C VAL A 67 4.75 -3.15 9.24
N GLY A 68 5.82 -3.61 8.59
CA GLY A 68 6.92 -2.74 8.19
C GLY A 68 7.83 -3.34 7.12
N GLY A 69 8.70 -2.52 6.52
CA GLY A 69 9.64 -2.90 5.47
C GLY A 69 9.13 -2.65 4.05
N CYS A 70 9.93 -3.02 3.04
CA CYS A 70 9.61 -2.91 1.62
C CYS A 70 9.94 -4.23 0.89
N PRO A 71 8.95 -5.08 0.53
CA PRO A 71 7.52 -4.91 0.84
C PRO A 71 7.23 -5.09 2.33
N ALA A 72 6.16 -4.45 2.81
CA ALA A 72 5.75 -4.53 4.21
C ALA A 72 5.38 -5.98 4.60
N LYS A 73 5.91 -6.44 5.73
CA LYS A 73 5.63 -7.74 6.33
C LYS A 73 5.12 -7.56 7.75
N VAL A 74 4.39 -8.56 8.25
CA VAL A 74 3.93 -8.60 9.64
C VAL A 74 5.14 -8.65 10.57
N LEU A 75 5.19 -7.70 11.51
CA LEU A 75 6.21 -7.61 12.57
C LEU A 75 5.66 -8.09 13.91
N LYS A 76 4.39 -7.77 14.18
CA LYS A 76 3.70 -8.09 15.43
C LYS A 76 2.19 -8.14 15.23
N ILE A 77 1.52 -8.98 16.01
CA ILE A 77 0.06 -8.98 16.16
C ILE A 77 -0.23 -8.45 17.58
N ILE A 78 -1.13 -7.48 17.71
CA ILE A 78 -1.52 -6.91 18.99
C ILE A 78 -2.71 -7.72 19.51
N GLU A 79 -2.59 -8.27 20.71
CA GLU A 79 -3.69 -8.93 21.42
C GLU A 79 -4.61 -7.88 22.05
N LYS A 80 -5.91 -8.22 22.12
CA LYS A 80 -6.93 -7.38 22.76
C LYS A 80 -6.91 -7.54 24.28
#